data_AF-A0A1H3P7G4-F1
#
_entry.id   AF-A0A1H3P7G4-F1
#
_cell.length_a   1.000
_cell.length_b   1.000
_cell.length_c   1.000
_cell.angle_alpha   90.00
_cell.angle_beta   90.00
_cell.angle_gamma   90.00
#
_symmetry.space_group_name_H-M   'P 1'
#
loop_
_entity.id
_entity.type
_entity.pdbx_description
1 polymer ?
#
loop_
_entity_poly.entity_id
_entity_poly.type
_entity_poly.pdbx_seq_one_letter_code
_entity_poly.pdbx_strand_id
1 'polypeptide(L)'
;MCMIGVLPMVLFSPVLGDWEFYLLLVLYLNKDFLNGQSPLKRLLDTQVQQETDTPANEWQCFLRNTTFITWPLEILAVAITGRRRLGDYVANTQVADVSKSTDSWRKELAAYRVTAYTFYTLIGTRLYSLLLYALFSWLGF
;
A
#
# COMPACT_ATOMS: atom_id res chain seq x y z
N MET A 1 -30.67 -13.89 -17.52
CA MET A 1 -30.18 -14.01 -16.13
C MET A 1 -28.67 -14.25 -16.24
N CYS A 2 -27.72 -13.43 -15.80
CA CYS A 2 -27.68 -12.23 -14.98
C CYS A 2 -26.52 -11.38 -15.51
N MET A 3 -26.79 -10.35 -16.32
CA MET A 3 -25.77 -9.38 -16.78
C MET A 3 -25.65 -8.24 -15.77
N ILE A 4 -25.27 -8.55 -14.53
CA ILE A 4 -25.03 -7.54 -13.48
C ILE A 4 -23.61 -7.68 -12.87
N GLY A 5 -22.85 -8.72 -13.22
CA GLY A 5 -21.49 -8.93 -12.70
C GLY A 5 -20.33 -8.41 -13.56
N VAL A 6 -20.58 -7.85 -14.75
CA VAL A 6 -19.51 -7.57 -15.74
C VAL A 6 -18.90 -6.17 -15.57
N LEU A 7 -19.57 -5.25 -14.87
CA LEU A 7 -19.15 -3.85 -14.82
C LEU A 7 -17.90 -3.55 -13.94
N PRO A 8 -17.61 -4.30 -12.85
CA PRO A 8 -16.31 -4.16 -12.17
C PRO A 8 -15.17 -4.90 -12.90
N MET A 9 -15.50 -5.87 -13.75
CA MET A 9 -14.52 -6.77 -14.39
C MET A 9 -13.90 -6.16 -15.66
N VAL A 10 -14.61 -5.26 -16.34
CA VAL A 10 -14.12 -4.59 -17.56
C VAL A 10 -13.19 -3.40 -17.26
N LEU A 11 -13.24 -2.83 -16.06
CA LEU A 11 -12.26 -1.80 -15.64
C LEU A 11 -10.87 -2.38 -15.34
N PHE A 12 -10.75 -3.71 -15.27
CA PHE A 12 -9.50 -4.47 -15.11
C PHE A 12 -9.35 -5.51 -16.22
N SER A 13 -9.70 -5.18 -17.47
CA SER A 13 -9.37 -6.05 -18.60
C SER A 13 -7.84 -6.13 -18.76
N PRO A 14 -7.23 -7.33 -18.81
CA PRO A 14 -5.79 -7.50 -18.95
C PRO A 14 -5.43 -7.35 -20.43
N VAL A 15 -5.38 -6.10 -20.91
CA VAL A 15 -4.81 -5.78 -22.24
C VAL A 15 -3.43 -5.13 -22.09
N LEU A 16 -2.97 -4.98 -20.86
CA LEU A 16 -1.66 -4.52 -20.45
C LEU A 16 -0.97 -5.72 -19.81
N GLY A 17 0.08 -6.24 -20.45
CA GLY A 17 0.65 -7.56 -20.14
C GLY A 17 1.00 -7.73 -18.66
N ASP A 18 1.03 -8.97 -18.17
CA ASP A 18 1.19 -9.34 -16.75
C ASP A 18 2.18 -8.46 -15.96
N TRP A 19 3.28 -8.06 -16.60
CA TRP A 19 4.32 -7.21 -16.03
C TRP A 19 3.82 -5.84 -15.55
N GLU A 20 2.83 -5.23 -16.22
CA GLU A 20 2.28 -3.91 -15.86
C GLU A 20 1.50 -3.98 -14.56
N PHE A 21 0.70 -5.04 -14.40
CA PHE A 21 0.00 -5.32 -13.15
C PHE A 21 0.98 -5.46 -11.99
N TYR A 22 2.03 -6.26 -12.15
CA TYR A 22 3.04 -6.43 -11.09
C TYR A 22 3.81 -5.14 -10.82
N LEU A 23 4.08 -4.32 -11.83
CA LEU A 23 4.72 -3.01 -11.65
C LEU A 23 3.83 -2.07 -10.83
N LEU A 24 2.54 -1.98 -11.16
CA LEU A 24 1.57 -1.20 -10.39
C LEU A 24 1.42 -1.74 -8.96
N LEU A 25 1.42 -3.06 -8.79
CA LEU A 25 1.37 -3.69 -7.47
C LEU A 25 2.58 -3.33 -6.61
N VAL A 26 3.79 -3.38 -7.18
CA VAL A 26 5.02 -2.97 -6.48
C VAL A 26 4.93 -1.52 -6.02
N LEU A 27 4.50 -0.62 -6.92
CA LEU A 27 4.29 0.80 -6.59
C LEU A 27 3.23 0.99 -5.50
N TYR A 28 2.13 0.24 -5.57
CA TYR A 28 1.05 0.32 -4.59
C TYR A 28 1.51 -0.14 -3.21
N LEU A 29 2.15 -1.31 -3.11
CA LEU A 29 2.62 -1.88 -1.85
C LEU A 29 3.62 -0.94 -1.15
N ASN A 30 4.43 -0.25 -1.94
CA ASN A 30 5.50 0.63 -1.46
C ASN A 30 5.16 2.13 -1.56
N LYS A 31 3.90 2.49 -1.80
CA LYS A 31 3.53 3.90 -2.05
C LYS A 31 3.87 4.84 -0.89
N ASP A 32 3.88 4.31 0.34
CA ASP A 32 4.13 5.05 1.58
C ASP A 32 5.57 4.87 2.09
N PHE A 33 6.49 4.34 1.28
CA PHE A 33 7.84 3.96 1.68
C PHE A 33 8.65 5.13 2.29
N LEU A 34 8.54 6.33 1.71
CA LEU A 34 9.26 7.50 2.20
C LEU A 34 8.46 8.20 3.30
N ASN A 35 8.98 8.16 4.52
CA ASN A 35 8.42 8.82 5.71
C ASN A 35 6.94 8.48 5.97
N GLY A 36 6.48 7.27 5.63
CA GLY A 36 5.08 6.88 5.83
C GLY A 36 4.09 7.70 4.99
N GLN A 37 4.55 8.34 3.90
CA GLN A 37 3.73 9.22 3.06
C GLN A 37 3.80 8.83 1.59
N SER A 38 2.62 8.66 0.99
CA SER A 38 2.43 8.62 -0.46
C SER A 38 2.21 10.02 -1.04
N PRO A 39 2.31 10.20 -2.37
CA PRO A 39 2.05 11.48 -3.01
C PRO A 39 0.72 12.11 -2.58
N LEU A 40 -0.35 11.31 -2.52
CA LEU A 40 -1.67 11.79 -2.10
C LEU A 40 -1.70 12.22 -0.63
N LYS A 41 -1.04 11.48 0.26
CA LYS A 41 -1.00 11.83 1.70
C LYS A 41 -0.21 13.10 1.96
N ARG A 42 0.85 13.36 1.18
CA ARG A 42 1.57 14.64 1.22
C ARG A 42 0.69 15.81 0.82
N LEU A 43 -0.22 15.63 -0.14
CA LEU A 43 -1.18 16.66 -0.53
C LEU A 43 -2.26 16.90 0.53
N LEU A 44 -2.57 15.87 1.33
CA LEU A 44 -3.56 15.91 2.40
C LEU A 44 -2.97 16.21 3.78
N ASP A 45 -1.66 16.48 3.87
CA ASP A 45 -0.95 16.69 5.13
C ASP A 45 -1.19 15.56 6.16
N THR A 46 -1.25 14.31 5.69
CA THR A 46 -1.41 13.11 6.52
C THR A 46 -0.18 12.20 6.45
N GLN A 47 0.04 11.39 7.46
CA GLN A 47 1.16 10.46 7.55
C GLN A 47 0.76 9.13 8.20
N VAL A 48 1.36 8.03 7.75
CA VAL A 48 1.33 6.77 8.49
C VAL A 48 2.36 6.84 9.61
N GLN A 49 1.88 6.74 10.83
CA GLN A 49 2.70 6.80 12.03
C GLN A 49 2.63 5.48 12.79
N GLN A 50 3.66 5.24 13.56
CA GLN A 50 3.66 4.25 14.64
C GLN A 50 2.77 4.76 15.78
N GLU A 51 2.47 3.91 16.75
CA GLU A 51 1.74 4.33 17.95
C GLU A 51 2.53 5.32 18.83
N THR A 52 3.83 5.48 18.56
CA THR A 52 4.73 6.44 19.22
C THR A 52 4.78 7.81 18.54
N ASP A 53 3.83 8.11 17.64
CA ASP A 53 3.74 9.36 16.87
C ASP A 53 4.97 9.66 16.00
N THR A 54 5.75 8.63 15.68
CA THR A 54 6.87 8.72 14.72
C THR A 54 6.46 8.15 13.36
N PRO A 55 7.09 8.58 12.26
CA PRO A 55 6.81 8.00 10.94
C PRO A 55 6.97 6.47 10.97
N ALA A 56 6.01 5.77 10.36
CA ALA A 56 6.13 4.33 10.18
C ALA A 56 7.30 4.01 9.24
N ASN A 57 8.05 2.96 9.58
CA ASN A 57 9.14 2.50 8.72
C ASN A 57 8.58 1.81 7.45
N GLU A 58 9.48 1.53 6.52
CA GLU A 58 9.17 0.97 5.20
C GLU A 58 8.46 -0.37 5.31
N TRP A 59 8.92 -1.21 6.25
CA TRP A 59 8.40 -2.55 6.47
C TRP A 59 6.97 -2.50 7.03
N GLN A 60 6.71 -1.63 8.00
CA GLN A 60 5.37 -1.39 8.50
C GLN A 60 4.45 -0.87 7.39
N CYS A 61 4.91 0.09 6.58
CA CYS A 61 4.14 0.60 5.46
C CYS A 61 3.82 -0.48 4.43
N PHE A 62 4.78 -1.36 4.12
CA PHE A 62 4.58 -2.51 3.26
C PHE A 62 3.53 -3.47 3.82
N LEU A 63 3.71 -3.94 5.07
CA LEU A 63 2.77 -4.85 5.74
C LEU A 63 1.35 -4.30 5.74
N ARG A 64 1.22 -3.02 6.07
CA ARG A 64 -0.04 -2.28 6.08
C ARG A 64 -0.72 -2.24 4.71
N ASN A 65 0.04 -2.31 3.62
CA ASN A 65 -0.49 -2.29 2.26
C ASN A 65 -0.74 -3.68 1.67
N THR A 66 -0.27 -4.76 2.30
CA THR A 66 -0.55 -6.14 1.85
C THR A 66 -2.03 -6.52 1.93
N THR A 67 -2.81 -5.88 2.80
CA THR A 67 -4.27 -6.06 2.92
C THR A 67 -5.06 -5.31 1.84
N PHE A 68 -4.45 -4.99 0.69
CA PHE A 68 -5.13 -4.26 -0.38
C PHE A 68 -6.33 -5.03 -0.97
N ILE A 69 -6.28 -6.37 -0.95
CA ILE A 69 -7.37 -7.21 -1.49
C ILE A 69 -8.68 -6.95 -0.72
N THR A 70 -8.57 -6.71 0.58
CA THR A 70 -9.69 -6.40 1.47
C THR A 70 -10.01 -4.91 1.54
N TRP A 71 -9.33 -4.06 0.76
CA TRP A 71 -9.44 -2.60 0.82
C TRP A 71 -10.86 -2.03 0.65
N PRO A 72 -11.70 -2.50 -0.31
CA PRO A 72 -13.06 -1.97 -0.45
C PRO A 72 -13.92 -2.21 0.81
N LEU A 73 -13.77 -3.39 1.43
CA LEU A 73 -14.48 -3.73 2.66
C LEU A 73 -13.92 -2.93 3.84
N GLU A 74 -12.59 -2.78 3.92
CA GLU A 74 -11.93 -2.00 4.95
C GLU A 74 -12.34 -0.53 4.91
N ILE A 75 -12.41 0.10 3.73
CA ILE A 75 -12.83 1.50 3.61
C ILE A 75 -14.25 1.70 4.13
N LEU A 76 -15.17 0.79 3.79
CA LEU A 76 -16.54 0.88 4.29
C LEU A 76 -16.58 0.74 5.82
N ALA A 77 -15.83 -0.22 6.37
CA ALA A 77 -15.75 -0.41 7.81
C ALA A 77 -15.15 0.81 8.52
N VAL A 78 -14.08 1.39 8.00
CA VAL A 78 -13.44 2.61 8.53
C VAL A 78 -14.41 3.80 8.44
N ALA A 79 -15.08 3.99 7.30
CA ALA A 79 -16.00 5.10 7.09
C ALA A 79 -17.20 5.05 8.06
N ILE A 80 -17.69 3.85 8.39
CA ILE A 80 -18.82 3.66 9.30
C ILE A 80 -18.38 3.76 10.77
N THR A 81 -17.26 3.14 11.13
CA THR A 81 -16.87 2.95 12.53
C THR A 81 -15.85 3.96 13.04
N GLY A 82 -15.17 4.68 12.14
CA GLY A 82 -14.03 5.54 12.46
C GLY A 82 -12.81 4.77 12.98
N ARG A 83 -12.81 3.44 12.93
CA ARG A 83 -11.72 2.60 13.43
C ARG A 83 -10.61 2.46 12.41
N ARG A 84 -9.43 2.02 12.88
CA ARG A 84 -8.27 1.69 12.05
C ARG A 84 -8.63 0.60 11.01
N ARG A 85 -7.99 0.59 9.84
CA ARG A 85 -8.20 -0.48 8.84
C ARG A 85 -7.44 -1.77 9.22
N LEU A 86 -7.76 -2.93 8.62
CA LEU A 86 -7.08 -4.19 8.95
C LEU A 86 -5.55 -4.08 8.80
N GLY A 87 -5.08 -3.43 7.73
CA GLY A 87 -3.64 -3.20 7.53
C GLY A 87 -2.98 -2.40 8.65
N ASP A 88 -3.71 -1.47 9.27
CA ASP A 88 -3.19 -0.66 10.39
C ASP A 88 -2.97 -1.54 11.64
N TYR A 89 -3.89 -2.48 11.91
CA TYR A 89 -3.74 -3.46 12.99
C TYR A 89 -2.59 -4.44 12.73
N VAL A 90 -2.44 -4.93 11.49
CA VAL A 90 -1.37 -5.86 11.10
C VAL A 90 0.01 -5.22 11.27
N ALA A 91 0.16 -3.94 10.91
CA ALA A 91 1.43 -3.24 10.94
C ALA A 91 1.71 -2.48 12.25
N ASN A 92 0.76 -2.48 13.19
CA ASN A 92 0.74 -1.62 14.37
C ASN A 92 0.99 -0.14 14.03
N THR A 93 0.15 0.41 13.14
CA THR A 93 0.25 1.79 12.66
C THR A 93 -1.08 2.52 12.76
N GLN A 94 -1.04 3.83 12.56
CA GLN A 94 -2.22 4.69 12.42
C GLN A 94 -1.98 5.75 11.35
N VAL A 95 -3.05 6.35 10.84
CA VAL A 95 -2.96 7.56 10.01
C VAL A 95 -3.27 8.74 10.89
N ALA A 96 -2.37 9.72 10.91
CA ALA A 96 -2.53 10.96 11.67
C ALA A 96 -2.22 12.17 10.77
N ASP A 97 -2.78 13.31 11.13
CA ASP A 97 -2.45 14.60 10.52
C ASP A 97 -1.06 15.03 10.96
N VAL A 98 -0.32 15.67 10.04
CA VAL A 98 1.01 16.21 10.29
C VAL A 98 1.08 17.66 9.85
N SER A 99 1.96 18.44 10.48
CA SER A 99 2.26 19.77 9.97
C SER A 99 2.75 19.69 8.53
N LYS A 100 2.24 20.58 7.68
CA LYS A 100 2.61 20.64 6.27
C LYS A 100 4.12 20.66 6.09
N SER A 101 4.66 19.57 5.52
CA SER A 101 6.07 19.49 5.18
C SER A 101 6.36 20.42 4.01
N THR A 102 7.35 21.30 4.17
CA THR A 102 7.85 22.16 3.08
C THR A 102 8.88 21.40 2.22
N ASP A 103 9.30 20.21 2.65
CA ASP A 103 10.31 19.42 1.99
C ASP A 103 9.76 18.61 0.83
N SER A 104 10.48 18.65 -0.29
CA SER A 104 10.17 17.86 -1.47
C SER A 104 10.55 16.40 -1.23
N TRP A 105 9.71 15.47 -1.69
CA TRP A 105 10.02 14.02 -1.71
C TRP A 105 11.39 13.70 -2.33
N ARG A 106 11.89 14.54 -3.25
CA ARG A 106 13.23 14.38 -3.85
C ARG A 106 14.35 14.60 -2.84
N LYS A 107 14.20 15.57 -1.93
CA LYS A 107 15.17 15.84 -0.87
C LYS A 107 15.16 14.69 0.15
N GLU A 108 13.97 14.21 0.52
CA GLU A 108 13.82 13.04 1.40
C GLU A 108 14.50 11.81 0.79
N LEU A 109 14.25 11.54 -0.50
CA LEU A 109 14.85 10.42 -1.21
C LEU A 109 16.37 10.55 -1.32
N ALA A 110 16.88 11.76 -1.55
CA ALA A 110 18.33 12.01 -1.60
C ALA A 110 19.01 11.85 -0.23
N ALA A 111 18.30 12.19 0.86
CA ALA A 111 18.78 12.03 2.23
C ALA A 111 18.51 10.62 2.81
N TYR A 112 17.77 9.79 2.08
CA TYR A 112 17.33 8.48 2.55
C TYR A 112 18.52 7.54 2.79
N ARG A 113 18.51 6.87 3.94
CA ARG A 113 19.53 5.87 4.32
C ARG A 113 18.90 4.49 4.25
N VAL A 114 19.55 3.59 3.51
CA VAL A 114 19.14 2.19 3.46
C VAL A 114 19.26 1.57 4.86
N THR A 115 18.18 0.96 5.32
CA THR A 115 18.09 0.27 6.62
C THR A 115 17.78 -1.21 6.42
N ALA A 116 17.80 -2.00 7.50
CA ALA A 116 17.32 -3.39 7.47
C ALA A 116 15.85 -3.48 7.00
N TYR A 117 15.02 -2.50 7.36
CA TYR A 117 13.61 -2.44 6.94
C TYR A 117 13.45 -2.23 5.44
N THR A 118 14.38 -1.51 4.79
CA THR A 118 14.46 -1.43 3.33
C THR A 118 14.60 -2.84 2.73
N PHE A 119 15.53 -3.65 3.24
CA PHE A 119 15.73 -5.01 2.73
C PHE A 119 14.53 -5.92 3.00
N TYR A 120 13.94 -5.88 4.20
CA TYR A 120 12.72 -6.63 4.50
C TYR A 120 11.57 -6.26 3.57
N THR A 121 11.43 -4.98 3.26
CA THR A 121 10.42 -4.46 2.34
C THR A 121 10.61 -4.96 0.91
N LEU A 122 11.85 -4.95 0.41
CA LEU A 122 12.17 -5.46 -0.94
C LEU A 122 11.95 -6.96 -1.05
N ILE A 123 12.42 -7.73 -0.06
CA ILE A 123 12.22 -9.19 0.01
C ILE A 123 10.73 -9.50 0.13
N GLY A 124 10.01 -8.83 1.03
CA GLY A 124 8.58 -8.97 1.22
C GLY A 124 7.79 -8.67 -0.05
N THR A 125 8.12 -7.58 -0.75
CA THR A 125 7.50 -7.22 -2.03
C THR A 125 7.71 -8.30 -3.08
N ARG A 126 8.93 -8.84 -3.19
CA ARG A 126 9.24 -9.93 -4.13
C ARG A 126 8.47 -11.20 -3.80
N LEU A 127 8.46 -11.61 -2.53
CA LEU A 127 7.74 -12.81 -2.07
C LEU A 127 6.23 -12.67 -2.27
N TYR A 128 5.66 -11.51 -1.93
CA TYR A 128 4.24 -11.23 -2.14
C TYR A 128 3.85 -11.32 -3.61
N SER A 129 4.66 -10.72 -4.49
CA SER A 129 4.42 -10.75 -5.93
C SER A 129 4.52 -12.17 -6.49
N LEU A 130 5.50 -12.96 -6.04
CA LEU A 130 5.64 -14.37 -6.43
C LEU A 130 4.49 -15.24 -5.91
N LEU A 131 4.01 -15.00 -4.69
CA LEU A 131 2.87 -15.69 -4.12
C LEU A 131 1.60 -15.40 -4.94
N LEU A 132 1.37 -14.14 -5.29
CA LEU A 132 0.22 -13.73 -6.08
C LEU A 132 0.29 -14.31 -7.50
N TYR A 133 1.48 -14.31 -8.11
CA TYR A 133 1.72 -14.98 -9.38
C TYR A 133 1.39 -16.46 -9.30
N ALA A 134 1.93 -17.18 -8.32
CA ALA A 134 1.65 -18.60 -8.13
C ALA A 134 0.16 -18.88 -7.90
N LEU A 135 -0.54 -18.01 -7.18
CA LEU A 135 -1.99 -18.09 -6.96
C LEU A 135 -2.76 -17.92 -8.27
N PHE A 136 -2.45 -16.90 -9.08
CA PHE A 136 -3.11 -16.68 -10.37
C PHE A 136 -2.84 -17.81 -11.35
N SER A 137 -1.60 -18.28 -11.43
CA SER A 137 -1.25 -19.45 -12.24
C SER A 137 -2.01 -20.70 -11.78
N TRP A 138 -2.18 -20.91 -10.47
CA TRP A 138 -2.96 -22.02 -9.94
C TRP A 138 -4.46 -21.91 -10.24
N LEU A 139 -5.00 -20.69 -10.25
CA LEU A 139 -6.38 -20.40 -10.63
C LEU A 139 -6.61 -20.46 -12.15
N GLY A 140 -5.57 -20.61 -12.96
CA GLY A 140 -5.64 -20.68 -14.42
C GLY A 140 -5.79 -19.32 -15.11
N PHE A 141 -5.37 -18.24 -14.44
CA PHE A 141 -5.20 -16.91 -15.02
C PHE A 141 -3.77 -16.70 -15.51
#